data_AF-A0A964KM39-F1
#
_entry.id   AF-A0A964KM39-F1
#
_cell.length_a   1.000
_cell.length_b   1.000
_cell.length_c   1.000
_cell.angle_alpha   90.00
_cell.angle_beta   90.00
_cell.angle_gamma   90.00
#
_symmetry.space_group_name_H-M   'P 1'
#
loop_
_entity.id
_entity.type
_entity.pdbx_description
1 polymer ?
#
loop_
_entity_poly.entity_id
_entity_poly.type
_entity_poly.pdbx_seq_one_letter_code
_entity_poly.pdbx_strand_id
1 'polypeptide(L)'
;MPFLANFVNILFHILILAIVGRALLSWFPVRPGNPFHPLAVVLHQVTEPLLGPLRRVIPTIGQFDISPIVALLLLQFLQGVLVQALLSSARAF
;
A
#
# COMPACT_ATOMS: atom_id res chain seq x y z
N MET A 1 9.68 -19.70 -12.74
CA MET A 1 8.94 -19.11 -11.59
C MET A 1 7.92 -18.01 -11.98
N PRO A 2 7.15 -18.12 -13.09
CA PRO A 2 6.20 -17.06 -13.48
C PRO A 2 5.01 -16.93 -12.51
N PHE A 3 4.60 -18.05 -11.89
CA PHE A 3 3.54 -18.04 -10.88
C PHE A 3 3.91 -17.19 -9.66
N LEU A 4 5.11 -17.39 -9.08
CA LEU A 4 5.56 -16.63 -7.90
C LEU A 4 5.70 -15.14 -8.21
N ALA A 5 6.29 -14.79 -9.35
CA ALA A 5 6.39 -13.40 -9.79
C ALA A 5 5.00 -12.75 -9.94
N ASN A 6 4.03 -13.45 -10.54
CA ASN A 6 2.66 -12.96 -10.66
C ASN A 6 1.97 -12.83 -9.30
N PHE A 7 2.13 -13.80 -8.40
CA PHE A 7 1.56 -13.74 -7.05
C PHE A 7 2.07 -12.52 -6.29
N VAL A 8 3.39 -12.29 -6.29
CA VAL A 8 4.01 -11.10 -5.69
C VAL A 8 3.47 -9.84 -6.35
N ASN A 9 3.41 -9.80 -7.69
CA ASN A 9 2.90 -8.64 -8.41
C ASN A 9 1.45 -8.29 -8.04
N ILE A 10 0.58 -9.29 -7.88
CA ILE A 10 -0.82 -9.09 -7.47
C ILE A 10 -0.88 -8.58 -6.03
N LEU A 11 -0.09 -9.15 -5.12
CA LEU A 11 -0.03 -8.72 -3.72
C LEU A 11 0.33 -7.23 -3.60
N PHE A 12 1.37 -6.80 -4.32
CA PHE A 12 1.77 -5.39 -4.35
C PHE A 12 0.67 -4.48 -4.92
N HIS A 13 0.01 -4.87 -6.01
CA HIS A 13 -1.12 -4.12 -6.56
C HIS A 13 -2.26 -3.97 -5.56
N ILE A 14 -2.64 -5.03 -4.85
CA ILE A 14 -3.70 -4.99 -3.83
C ILE A 14 -3.31 -4.01 -2.70
N LEU A 15 -2.07 -4.05 -2.22
CA LEU A 15 -1.60 -3.12 -1.17
C LEU A 15 -1.59 -1.67 -1.65
N ILE A 16 -1.13 -1.41 -2.87
CA ILE A 16 -1.17 -0.09 -3.50
C ILE A 16 -2.60 0.43 -3.58
N LEU A 17 -3.53 -0.39 -4.10
CA LEU A 17 -4.96 -0.03 -4.17
C LEU A 17 -5.57 0.20 -2.79
N ALA A 18 -5.19 -0.58 -1.79
CA ALA A 18 -5.65 -0.40 -0.42
C ALA A 18 -5.18 0.94 0.17
N ILE A 19 -3.92 1.34 -0.06
CA ILE A 19 -3.39 2.64 0.37
C ILE A 19 -4.08 3.78 -0.38
N VAL A 20 -4.26 3.67 -1.69
CA VAL A 20 -5.00 4.67 -2.49
C VAL A 20 -6.43 4.79 -1.98
N GLY A 21 -7.12 3.68 -1.76
CA GLY A 21 -8.48 3.66 -1.20
C GLY A 21 -8.55 4.33 0.17
N ARG A 22 -7.59 4.04 1.06
CA ARG A 22 -7.51 4.70 2.38
C ARG A 22 -7.30 6.21 2.25
N ALA A 23 -6.38 6.62 1.37
CA ALA A 23 -6.08 8.04 1.14
C ALA A 23 -7.30 8.78 0.57
N LEU A 24 -7.99 8.20 -0.41
CA LEU A 24 -9.21 8.77 -0.98
C LEU A 24 -10.33 8.86 0.05
N LEU A 25 -10.58 7.79 0.82
CA LEU A 25 -11.59 7.80 1.88
C LEU A 25 -11.28 8.80 3.00
N SER A 26 -10.00 9.14 3.23
CA SER A 26 -9.61 10.14 4.23
C SER A 26 -10.09 11.56 3.92
N TRP A 27 -10.38 11.87 2.65
CA TRP A 27 -10.98 13.15 2.24
C TRP A 27 -12.48 13.23 2.53
N PHE A 28 -13.12 12.09 2.80
CA PHE A 28 -14.52 12.04 3.14
C PHE A 28 -14.71 11.82 4.65
N PRO A 29 -15.69 12.48 5.28
CA PRO A 29 -15.99 12.26 6.69
C PRO A 29 -16.71 10.92 6.89
N VAL A 30 -15.99 9.81 6.81
CA VAL A 30 -16.52 8.46 7.07
C VAL A 30 -16.63 8.23 8.58
N ARG A 31 -17.85 8.04 9.08
CA ARG A 31 -18.17 7.88 10.51
C ARG A 31 -18.99 6.60 10.73
N PRO A 32 -19.06 6.07 11.96
CA PRO A 32 -19.99 4.98 12.28
C PRO A 32 -21.41 5.30 11.80
N GLY A 33 -22.05 4.35 11.12
CA GLY A 33 -23.33 4.53 10.44
C GLY A 33 -23.24 4.91 8.95
N ASN A 34 -22.06 5.30 8.45
CA ASN A 34 -21.82 5.47 7.01
C ASN A 34 -21.64 4.09 6.32
N PRO A 35 -22.23 3.85 5.13
CA PRO A 35 -22.05 2.60 4.39
C PRO A 35 -20.59 2.20 4.10
N PHE A 36 -19.70 3.18 3.97
CA PHE A 36 -18.27 2.98 3.70
C PHE A 36 -17.43 2.77 4.97
N HIS A 37 -18.01 2.87 6.17
CA HIS A 37 -17.27 2.71 7.42
C HIS A 37 -16.58 1.35 7.55
N PRO A 38 -17.22 0.20 7.25
CA PRO A 38 -16.55 -1.10 7.31
C PRO A 38 -15.33 -1.17 6.38
N LEU A 39 -15.45 -0.64 5.16
CA LEU A 39 -14.35 -0.58 4.20
C LEU A 39 -13.20 0.28 4.73
N ALA A 40 -13.49 1.46 5.28
CA ALA A 40 -12.48 2.34 5.87
C ALA A 40 -11.71 1.64 7.01
N VAL A 41 -12.40 0.87 7.85
CA VAL A 41 -11.76 0.09 8.93
C VAL A 41 -10.82 -0.99 8.36
N VAL A 42 -11.27 -1.75 7.36
CA VAL A 42 -10.45 -2.79 6.73
C VAL A 42 -9.21 -2.17 6.08
N LEU A 43 -9.39 -1.11 5.29
CA LEU A 43 -8.26 -0.41 4.67
C LEU A 43 -7.29 0.14 5.71
N HIS A 44 -7.78 0.68 6.82
CA HIS A 44 -6.94 1.11 7.92
C HIS A 44 -6.13 -0.07 8.47
N GLN A 45 -6.77 -1.18 8.85
CA GLN A 45 -6.10 -2.34 9.44
C GLN A 45 -5.05 -2.96 8.51
N VAL A 46 -5.34 -3.08 7.21
CA VAL A 46 -4.43 -3.67 6.23
C VAL A 46 -3.21 -2.77 5.98
N THR A 47 -3.41 -1.45 5.94
CA THR A 47 -2.35 -0.50 5.56
C THR A 47 -1.58 0.06 6.76
N GLU A 48 -2.11 -0.02 7.98
CA GLU A 48 -1.48 0.53 9.18
C GLU A 48 -0.09 -0.01 9.49
N PRO A 49 0.19 -1.33 9.35
CA PRO A 49 1.54 -1.85 9.58
C PRO A 49 2.60 -1.21 8.67
N LEU A 50 2.21 -0.68 7.51
CA LEU A 50 3.10 -0.01 6.57
C LEU A 50 3.12 1.50 6.78
N LEU A 51 1.95 2.14 6.95
CA LEU A 51 1.84 3.60 7.10
C LEU A 51 2.22 4.09 8.50
N GLY A 52 1.95 3.31 9.55
CA GLY A 52 2.23 3.66 10.93
C GLY A 52 3.73 3.94 11.19
N PRO A 53 4.66 3.04 10.81
CA PRO A 53 6.09 3.31 10.92
C PRO A 53 6.54 4.51 10.10
N LEU A 54 6.01 4.67 8.88
CA LEU A 54 6.36 5.80 8.02
C LEU A 54 5.95 7.14 8.65
N ARG A 55 4.78 7.23 9.29
CA ARG A 55 4.36 8.44 10.02
C ARG A 55 5.24 8.79 11.22
N ARG A 56 5.98 7.83 11.79
CA ARG A 56 6.91 8.13 12.88
C ARG A 56 8.19 8.80 12.39
N VAL A 57 8.53 8.59 11.11
CA VAL A 57 9.76 9.12 10.48
C VAL A 57 9.46 10.35 9.64
N ILE A 58 8.31 10.37 8.96
CA ILE A 58 7.91 11.45 8.07
C ILE A 58 7.11 12.47 8.88
N PRO A 59 7.56 13.74 8.96
CA PRO A 59 6.78 14.79 9.60
C PRO A 59 5.48 15.03 8.81
N THR A 60 4.37 15.18 9.53
CA THR A 60 3.10 15.61 8.94
C THR A 60 3.21 17.06 8.46
N ILE A 61 2.72 17.34 7.25
CA ILE A 61 2.67 18.71 6.72
C ILE A 61 1.28 19.27 7.02
N GLY A 62 1.20 20.04 8.12
CA GLY A 62 -0.08 20.54 8.62
C GLY A 62 -0.99 19.40 9.08
N GLN A 63 -2.21 19.35 8.55
CA GLN A 63 -3.18 18.27 8.81
C GLN A 63 -3.10 17.12 7.78
N PHE A 64 -2.23 17.22 6.77
CA PHE A 64 -2.15 16.24 5.71
C PHE A 64 -1.08 15.19 6.01
N ASP A 65 -1.51 13.92 5.97
CA ASP A 65 -0.63 12.77 6.08
C ASP A 65 -0.02 12.45 4.70
N ILE A 66 1.28 12.66 4.55
CA ILE A 66 2.04 12.38 3.32
C ILE A 66 2.56 10.93 3.29
N SER A 67 2.47 10.20 4.41
CA SER A 67 2.93 8.80 4.47
C SER A 67 2.32 7.89 3.39
N PRO A 68 1.06 8.07 2.92
CA PRO A 68 0.53 7.28 1.80
C PRO A 68 1.34 7.46 0.52
N ILE A 69 1.74 8.69 0.19
CA ILE A 69 2.51 8.97 -1.04
C ILE A 69 3.88 8.28 -0.96
N VAL A 70 4.56 8.41 0.18
CA VAL A 70 5.87 7.77 0.38
C VAL A 70 5.73 6.24 0.35
N ALA A 71 4.70 5.68 0.98
CA ALA A 71 4.43 4.25 0.92
C ALA A 71 4.19 3.76 -0.52
N LEU A 72 3.46 4.52 -1.34
CA LEU A 72 3.21 4.18 -2.74
C LEU A 72 4.50 4.16 -3.56
N LEU A 73 5.40 5.12 -3.35
CA LEU A 73 6.69 5.15 -4.05
C LEU A 73 7.57 3.97 -3.62
N LEU A 74 7.65 3.68 -2.32
CA LEU A 74 8.41 2.55 -1.78
C LEU A 74 7.87 1.21 -2.29
N LEU A 75 6.55 1.02 -2.29
CA LEU A 75 5.94 -0.21 -2.77
C LEU A 75 6.18 -0.43 -4.27
N GLN A 76 6.04 0.61 -5.10
CA GLN A 76 6.30 0.50 -6.53
C GLN A 76 7.77 0.16 -6.82
N PHE A 77 8.70 0.79 -6.10
CA PHE A 77 10.12 0.48 -6.21
C PHE A 77 10.41 -0.98 -5.81
N LEU A 78 9.93 -1.41 -4.64
CA LEU A 78 10.12 -2.77 -4.13
C LEU A 78 9.48 -3.83 -5.04
N GLN A 79 8.29 -3.56 -5.56
CA GLN A 79 7.61 -4.42 -6.54
C GLN A 79 8.48 -4.64 -7.77
N GLY A 80 9.00 -3.56 -8.37
CA GLY A 80 9.87 -3.64 -9.54
C GLY A 80 11.13 -4.45 -9.28
N VAL A 81 11.83 -4.17 -8.18
CA VAL A 81 13.06 -4.88 -7.80
C VAL A 81 12.79 -6.37 -7.56
N LEU A 82 11.75 -6.70 -6.77
CA LEU A 82 11.45 -8.09 -6.42
C LEU A 82 10.96 -8.91 -7.62
N VAL A 83 10.07 -8.36 -8.44
CA VAL A 83 9.59 -9.05 -9.64
C VAL A 83 10.75 -9.30 -10.60
N GLN A 84 11.62 -8.31 -10.84
CA GLN A 84 12.78 -8.49 -11.70
C GLN A 84 13.76 -9.52 -11.14
N ALA A 85 14.01 -9.51 -9.82
CA ALA A 85 14.87 -10.51 -9.17
C ALA A 85 14.31 -11.93 -9.31
N LEU A 86 13.00 -12.12 -9.19
CA LEU A 86 12.34 -13.42 -9.37
C LEU A 86 12.34 -13.90 -10.82
N LEU A 87 12.24 -12.97 -11.78
CA LEU A 87 12.31 -13.29 -13.20
C LEU A 87 13.74 -13.61 -13.63
N SER A 88 14.74 -12.89 -13.12
CA SER A 88 16.15 -13.14 -13.44
C SER A 88 16.63 -14.47 -12.86
N SER A 89 16.24 -14.79 -11.62
CA SER A 89 16.55 -16.09 -11.01
C SER A 89 15.93 -17.24 -11.82
N ALA A 90 14.74 -17.05 -12.39
CA ALA A 90 14.08 -18.07 -13.20
C ALA A 90 14.73 -18.31 -14.58
N ARG A 91 15.53 -17.36 -15.09
CA ARG A 91 16.26 -17.48 -16.37
C ARG A 91 17.67 -18.07 -16.18
N ALA A 92 18.16 -18.11 -14.94
CA ALA A 92 19.50 -18.57 -14.58
C ALA A 92 19.58 -20.09 -14.33
N PHE A 93 18.45 -20.79 -14.34
CA PHE A 93 18.31 -22.25 -14.28
C PHE A 93 17.62 -22.74 -15.55
#